data_AF-L8DM12-F1
#
_entry.id   AF-L8DM12-F1
#
_cell.length_a   1.000
_cell.length_b   1.000
_cell.length_c   1.000
_cell.angle_alpha   90.00
_cell.angle_beta   90.00
_cell.angle_gamma   90.00
#
_symmetry.space_group_name_H-M   'P 1'
#
loop_
_entity.id
_entity.type
_entity.pdbx_description
1 polymer ?
#
loop_
_entity_poly.entity_id
_entity_poly.type
_entity_poly.pdbx_seq_one_letter_code
_entity_poly.pdbx_strand_id
1 'polypeptide(L)' 'MTVGPLSDCLVVDLSRALAGPQAAMMLGDLGARVIKV' A
#
# COMPACT_ATOMS: atom_id res chain seq x y z
N MET A 1 -12.94 16.66 1.55
CA MET A 1 -11.77 15.79 1.34
C MET A 1 -12.29 14.43 0.95
N THR A 2 -12.03 13.99 -0.28
CA THR A 2 -12.49 12.69 -0.78
C THR A 2 -11.65 11.59 -0.15
N VAL A 3 -12.30 10.54 0.33
CA VAL A 3 -11.66 9.35 0.85
C VAL A 3 -10.99 8.60 -0.33
N GLY A 4 -9.73 8.19 -0.16
CA GLY A 4 -8.99 7.45 -1.20
C GLY A 4 -9.63 6.09 -1.51
N PRO A 5 -9.51 5.57 -2.74
CA PRO A 5 -10.22 4.35 -3.16
C PRO A 5 -9.82 3.10 -2.36
N LEU A 6 -8.67 3.10 -1.67
CA LEU A 6 -8.21 2.00 -0.81
C LEU A 6 -8.14 2.36 0.68
N SER A 7 -8.81 3.43 1.10
CA SER A 7 -8.81 3.95 2.49
C SER A 7 -9.09 2.92 3.59
N ASP A 8 -9.97 1.94 3.33
CA ASP A 8 -10.35 0.91 4.30
C ASP A 8 -9.54 -0.40 4.14
N CYS A 9 -8.50 -0.39 3.29
CA CYS A 9 -7.66 -1.55 3.06
C CYS A 9 -6.41 -1.53 3.95
N LEU A 10 -6.18 -2.65 4.64
CA LEU A 10 -4.91 -2.99 5.28
C LEU A 10 -4.10 -3.90 4.36
N VAL A 11 -2.87 -3.52 4.03
CA VAL A 11 -1.94 -4.30 3.19
C VAL A 11 -0.73 -4.69 4.03
N VAL A 12 -0.40 -5.99 4.04
CA VAL A 12 0.83 -6.50 4.64
C VAL A 12 1.81 -6.83 3.52
N ASP A 13 2.90 -6.07 3.43
CA ASP A 13 3.93 -6.24 2.41
C ASP A 13 5.09 -7.13 2.91
N LEU A 14 5.06 -8.40 2.48
CA LEU A 14 6.11 -9.39 2.73
C LEU A 14 7.15 -9.51 1.59
N SER A 15 7.03 -8.68 0.56
CA SER A 15 7.89 -8.73 -0.63
C SER A 15 9.32 -8.26 -0.34
N ARG A 16 10.22 -8.38 -1.31
CA ARG A 16 11.61 -7.91 -1.19
C ARG A 16 12.07 -7.26 -2.49
N ALA A 17 13.26 -6.66 -2.44
CA ALA A 17 13.87 -5.97 -3.57
C ALA A 17 12.95 -4.85 -4.09
N LEU A 18 12.77 -4.73 -5.41
CA LEU A 18 12.18 -3.54 -6.01
C LEU A 18 10.68 -3.66 -6.32
N ALA A 19 10.27 -4.73 -6.99
CA ALA A 19 8.93 -4.81 -7.57
C ALA A 19 7.81 -4.74 -6.52
N GLY A 20 7.99 -5.45 -5.40
CA GLY A 20 6.98 -5.50 -4.36
C GLY A 20 6.83 -4.20 -3.56
N PRO A 21 7.92 -3.59 -3.04
CA PRO A 21 7.83 -2.27 -2.41
C PRO A 21 7.29 -1.19 -3.35
N GLN A 22 7.60 -1.24 -4.65
CA GLN A 22 7.03 -0.32 -5.64
C GLN A 22 5.51 -0.47 -5.74
N ALA A 23 5.00 -1.70 -5.84
CA ALA A 23 3.57 -1.96 -5.86
C ALA A 23 2.90 -1.50 -4.54
N ALA A 24 3.53 -1.78 -3.40
CA ALA A 24 3.02 -1.39 -2.09
C ALA A 24 2.95 0.15 -1.93
N MET A 25 3.93 0.90 -2.46
CA MET A 25 3.88 2.36 -2.48
C MET A 25 2.67 2.87 -3.28
N MET A 26 2.41 2.32 -4.48
CA MET A 26 1.25 2.70 -5.28
C MET A 26 -0.09 2.44 -4.55
N LEU A 27 -0.17 1.36 -3.76
CA LEU A 27 -1.36 1.09 -2.94
C LEU A 27 -1.52 2.12 -1.81
N GLY A 28 -0.41 2.55 -1.20
CA GLY A 28 -0.40 3.62 -0.20
C GLY A 28 -0.86 4.96 -0.75
N ASP A 29 -0.43 5.31 -1.97
CA ASP A 29 -0.86 6.53 -2.66
C ASP A 29 -2.39 6.56 -2.91
N LEU A 30 -2.99 5.37 -3.08
CA LEU A 30 -4.44 5.19 -3.23
C LEU A 30 -5.20 5.16 -1.89
N GLY A 31 -4.49 5.33 -0.76
CA GLY A 31 -5.06 5.47 0.57
C GLY A 31 -4.96 4.22 1.46
N ALA A 32 -4.33 3.14 1.00
CA ALA A 32 -4.19 1.93 1.80
C ALA A 32 -3.26 2.13 3.00
N ARG A 33 -3.56 1.46 4.12
CA ARG A 33 -2.63 1.32 5.24
C ARG A 33 -1.67 0.16 4.96
N VAL A 34 -0.44 0.48 4.56
CA VAL A 34 0.59 -0.52 4.24
C VAL A 34 1.50 -0.77 5.45
N ILE A 35 1.68 -2.04 5.82
CA ILE A 35 2.65 -2.49 6.83
C ILE A 35 3.72 -3.33 6.15
N LYS A 36 4.96 -2.85 6.16
CA LYS A 36 6.13 -3.59 5.71
C LYS A 36 6.65 -4.51 6.82
N VAL A 37 6.93 -5.77 6.49
CA VAL A 37 7.65 -6.73 7.37
C VAL A 37 9.07 -6.92 6.88
#